data_AF-W7DFR8-F1
#
_entry.id   AF-W7DFR8-F1
#
_cell.length_a   1.000
_cell.length_b   1.000
_cell.length_c   1.000
_cell.angle_alpha   90.00
_cell.angle_beta   90.00
_cell.angle_gamma   90.00
#
_symmetry.space_group_name_H-M   'P 1'
#
loop_
_entity.id
_entity.type
_entity.pdbx_description
1 polymer ?
#
loop_
_entity_poly.entity_id
_entity_poly.type
_entity_poly.pdbx_seq_one_letter_code
_entity_poly.pdbx_strand_id
1 'polypeptide(L)' 'MEDLIIAIVKPLVDYPEDVLLQIEETDSTVFYKLIVKKRRYGTCNW' A
#
# COMPACT_ATOMS: atom_id res chain seq x y z
N MET A 1 -0.93 -13.07 7.57
CA MET A 1 -1.97 -12.29 6.85
C MET A 1 -1.34 -11.13 6.10
N GLU A 2 -0.47 -10.34 6.73
CA GLU A 2 0.25 -9.24 6.05
C GLU A 2 1.00 -9.68 4.79
N ASP A 3 1.81 -10.74 4.84
CA ASP A 3 2.58 -11.22 3.68
C ASP A 3 1.70 -11.57 2.48
N LEU A 4 0.50 -12.11 2.75
CA LEU A 4 -0.47 -12.45 1.71
C LEU A 4 -1.01 -11.18 1.04
N ILE A 5 -1.38 -10.19 1.86
CA ILE A 5 -1.88 -8.89 1.38
C ILE A 5 -0.81 -8.19 0.54
N ILE A 6 0.44 -8.19 1.02
CA ILE A 6 1.58 -7.60 0.32
C ILE A 6 1.86 -8.34 -1.00
N ALA A 7 1.83 -9.68 -1.00
CA ALA A 7 2.04 -10.49 -2.19
C ALA A 7 0.97 -10.26 -3.26
N ILE A 8 -0.27 -9.97 -2.86
CA ILE A 8 -1.36 -9.62 -3.78
C ILE A 8 -1.20 -8.21 -4.33
N VAL A 9 -0.84 -7.22 -3.49
CA VAL A 9 -0.89 -5.81 -3.87
C VAL A 9 0.37 -5.33 -4.59
N LYS A 10 1.55 -5.80 -4.20
CA LYS A 10 2.81 -5.43 -4.87
C LYS A 10 2.81 -5.60 -6.39
N PRO A 11 2.30 -6.70 -6.98
CA PRO A 11 2.25 -6.84 -8.43
C PRO A 11 1.21 -5.94 -9.13
N LEU A 12 0.30 -5.31 -8.39
CA LEU A 12 -0.77 -4.46 -8.95
C LEU A 12 -0.40 -2.97 -9.01
N VAL A 13 0.82 -2.61 -8.59
CA VAL A 13 1.30 -1.22 -8.56
C VAL A 13 2.64 -1.09 -9.28
N ASP A 14 2.89 0.10 -9.85
CA ASP A 14 4.14 0.38 -10.57
C ASP A 14 5.39 0.39 -9.67
N TYR A 15 5.22 0.79 -8.41
CA TYR A 15 6.30 0.90 -7.42
C TYR A 15 5.92 0.14 -6.15
N PRO A 16 6.18 -1.19 -6.09
CA PRO A 16 5.81 -2.03 -4.95
C PRO A 16 6.49 -1.65 -3.64
N GLU A 17 7.63 -0.96 -3.73
CA GLU A 17 8.39 -0.38 -2.62
C GLU A 17 7.72 0.84 -1.97
N ASP A 18 6.80 1.50 -2.68
CA ASP A 18 6.06 2.65 -2.16
C ASP A 18 4.75 2.22 -1.46
N VAL A 19 4.50 0.92 -1.33
CA VAL A 19 3.34 0.35 -0.61
C VAL A 19 3.69 0.19 0.86
N LEU A 20 2.96 0.89 1.71
CA LEU A 20 3.03 0.77 3.17
C LEU A 20 1.77 0.07 3.67
N LEU A 21 1.95 -0.91 4.56
CA LEU A 21 0.85 -1.56 5.26
C LEU A 21 0.82 -1.02 6.69
N GLN A 22 -0.34 -0.54 7.13
CA GLN A 22 -0.60 -0.15 8.50
C GLN A 22 -1.67 -1.07 9.06
N ILE A 23 -1.42 -1.64 10.23
CA ILE A 23 -2.40 -2.45 10.96
C ILE A 23 -2.98 -1.60 12.09
N GLU A 24 -4.30 -1.60 12.21
CA GLU A 24 -5.02 -1.06 13.36
C GLU A 24 -5.86 -2.19 13.96
N GLU A 25 -5.52 -2.59 15.18
CA GLU A 25 -6.24 -3.63 15.93
C GLU A 25 -7.18 -2.99 16.95
N THR A 26 -8.43 -3.45 16.98
CA THR A 26 -9.41 -3.16 18.03
C THR A 26 -9.79 -4.47 18.73
N ASP A 27 -10.57 -4.40 19.82
CA ASP A 27 -10.94 -5.57 20.64
C ASP A 27 -11.62 -6.72 19.87
N SER A 28 -12.18 -6.46 18.68
CA SER A 28 -12.89 -7.47 17.87
C SER A 28 -12.54 -7.47 16.39
N THR A 29 -11.76 -6.49 15.92
CA THR A 29 -11.53 -6.28 14.49
C THR A 29 -10.07 -5.92 14.23
N VAL A 30 -9.53 -6.48 13.15
CA VAL A 30 -8.21 -6.10 12.63
C VAL A 30 -8.41 -5.36 11.30
N PHE A 31 -7.99 -4.11 11.24
CA PHE A 31 -8.02 -3.29 10.04
C PHE A 31 -6.63 -3.27 9.39
N TYR A 32 -6.58 -3.62 8.11
CA TYR A 32 -5.38 -3.53 7.28
C TYR A 32 -5.52 -2.36 6.32
N LYS A 33 -4.75 -1.31 6.55
CA LYS A 33 -4.78 -0.09 5.74
C LYS A 33 -3.55 -0.06 4.82
N LEU A 34 -3.80 -0.13 3.51
CA LEU A 34 -2.76 0.02 2.51
C LEU A 34 -2.62 1.48 2.09
N ILE A 35 -1.40 1.99 2.18
CA ILE A 35 -1.04 3.35 1.80
C ILE A 35 -0.02 3.24 0.68
N VAL A 36 -0.45 3.53 -0.55
CA VAL A 36 0.45 3.60 -1.71
C VAL A 36 0.89 5.05 -1.86
N LYS A 37 2.14 5.35 -1.51
CA LYS A 37 2.70 6.68 -1.71
C LYS A 37 3.01 6.85 -3.19
N LYS A 38 2.12 7.50 -3.94
CA LYS A 38 2.42 7.89 -5.31
C LYS A 38 3.59 8.88 -5.30
N ARG A 39 4.79 8.47 -5.73
CA ARG A 39 5.82 9.43 -6.11
C ARG A 39 5.23 10.30 -7.21
N ARG A 40 5.05 11.59 -6.94
CA ARG A 40 4.81 12.58 -7.99
C ARG A 40 6.09 12.64 -8.82
N TYR A 41 6.13 11.88 -9.90
CA TYR A 41 6.96 12.24 -11.05
C TYR A 41 6.29 13.44 -11.70
N GLY A 42 6.55 14.62 -11.14
CA GLY A 42 6.10 15.89 -11.70
C GLY A 42 6.98 16.28 -12.87
N THR A 43 6.51 16.04 -14.09
CA THR A 43 6.73 16.92 -15.25
C THR A 43 5.89 16.44 -16.42
N CYS A 44 4.61 16.86 -16.44
CA CYS A 44 3.89 17.06 -17.68
C CYS A 44 3.74 18.57 -17.85
N ASN A 45 4.64 19.14 -18.64
CA ASN A 45 4.48 20.48 -19.20
C ASN A 45 3.56 20.32 -20.42
N TRP A 46 2.36 20.91 -20.38
CA TRP A 46 1.48 21.14 -21.52
C TRP A 46 0.89 22.54 -21.41
#